data_AF-A0A1G7BN91-F1
#
_entry.id   AF-A0A1G7BN91-F1
#
_cell.length_a   1.000
_cell.length_b   1.000
_cell.length_c   1.000
_cell.angle_alpha   90.00
_cell.angle_beta   90.00
_cell.angle_gamma   90.00
#
_symmetry.space_group_name_H-M   'P 1'
#
loop_
_entity.id
_entity.type
_entity.pdbx_description
1 polymer ?
#
loop_
_entity_poly.entity_id
_entity_poly.type
_entity_poly.pdbx_seq_one_letter_code
_entity_poly.pdbx_strand_id
1 'polypeptide(L)' 'MITNNLSIRNYDFYNPNNIFIIENKKLEGLEDFLMKKYEVNQEIKEKYSFSNWIKYVLDIKPHKEITLP' A
#
# COMPACT_ATOMS: atom_id res chain seq x y z
N MET A 1 0.93 -9.14 0.53
CA MET A 1 1.60 -8.85 1.81
C MET A 1 0.70 -9.26 2.95
N ILE A 2 1.26 -9.84 4.01
CA ILE A 2 0.54 -10.17 5.25
C ILE A 2 1.23 -9.40 6.38
N THR A 3 0.47 -8.67 7.22
CA THR A 3 1.03 -7.82 8.28
C THR A 3 0.11 -7.76 9.50
N ASN A 4 0.66 -7.42 10.67
CA ASN A 4 -0.12 -7.08 11.88
C ASN A 4 -0.16 -5.55 12.13
N ASN A 5 0.43 -4.74 11.24
CA ASN A 5 0.40 -3.30 11.35
C ASN A 5 -0.98 -2.76 10.93
N LEU A 6 -1.82 -2.44 11.92
CA LEU A 6 -3.19 -1.95 11.70
C LEU A 6 -3.21 -0.57 11.03
N SER A 7 -2.19 0.26 11.27
CA SER A 7 -2.10 1.62 10.73
C SER A 7 -2.07 1.66 9.21
N ILE A 8 -1.73 0.53 8.57
CA ILE A 8 -1.68 0.44 7.11
C ILE A 8 -3.04 0.70 6.45
N ARG A 9 -4.16 0.50 7.16
CA ARG A 9 -5.52 0.79 6.67
C ARG A 9 -5.74 2.27 6.34
N ASN A 10 -4.94 3.16 6.93
CA ASN A 10 -5.10 4.60 6.78
C ASN A 10 -4.35 5.15 5.55
N TYR A 11 -3.49 4.34 4.92
CA TYR A 11 -2.71 4.76 3.77
C TYR A 11 -3.50 4.56 2.47
N ASP A 12 -3.34 5.49 1.54
CA ASP A 12 -3.96 5.48 0.21
C ASP A 12 -3.56 4.27 -0.66
N PHE A 13 -2.42 3.64 -0.37
CA PHE A 13 -1.99 2.43 -1.06
C PHE A 13 -2.63 1.14 -0.53
N TYR A 14 -3.43 1.21 0.54
CA TYR A 14 -4.06 0.03 1.11
C TYR A 14 -5.05 -0.61 0.13
N ASN A 15 -4.83 -1.89 -0.18
CA ASN A 15 -5.74 -2.70 -0.96
C ASN A 15 -5.94 -4.06 -0.27
N PRO A 16 -7.18 -4.44 0.12
CA PRO A 16 -7.47 -5.72 0.79
C PRO A 16 -7.30 -6.96 -0.10
N ASN A 17 -7.05 -6.79 -1.40
CA ASN A 17 -6.66 -7.84 -2.34
C ASN A 17 -5.15 -8.06 -2.38
N ASN A 18 -4.37 -7.09 -1.90
CA ASN A 18 -2.90 -7.15 -1.88
C ASN A 18 -2.33 -7.24 -0.47
N ILE A 19 -3.06 -6.77 0.54
CA ILE A 19 -2.62 -6.67 1.93
C ILE A 19 -3.66 -7.35 2.82
N PHE A 20 -3.23 -8.39 3.53
CA PHE A 20 -4.00 -9.03 4.60
C PHE A 20 -3.50 -8.54 5.96
N ILE A 21 -4.42 -8.21 6.86
CA ILE A 21 -4.10 -7.70 8.19
C ILE A 21 -4.49 -8.75 9.22
N ILE A 22 -3.51 -9.22 9.97
CA ILE A 22 -3.69 -10.12 11.11
C ILE A 22 -4.04 -9.26 12.32
N GLU A 23 -5.30 -9.32 12.74
CA GLU A 23 -5.80 -8.65 13.93
C GLU A 23 -6.10 -9.69 15.01
N ASN A 24 -5.58 -9.48 16.22
CA ASN A 24 -5.81 -10.38 17.37
C ASN A 24 -5.42 -11.85 17.13
N LYS A 25 -4.37 -12.10 16.33
CA LYS A 25 -3.91 -13.44 15.92
C LYS A 25 -4.97 -14.28 15.18
N LYS A 26 -6.03 -13.63 14.66
CA LYS A 26 -7.03 -14.31 13.83
C LYS A 26 -6.52 -14.40 12.39
N LEU A 27 -6.57 -15.60 11.83
CA LEU A 27 -6.22 -15.89 10.43
C LEU A 27 -7.47 -16.21 9.58
N GLU A 28 -8.65 -15.91 10.11
CA GLU A 28 -9.92 -16.07 9.41
C GLU A 28 -9.90 -15.26 8.11
N GLY A 29 -10.28 -15.90 6.99
CA GLY A 29 -10.23 -15.30 5.65
C GLY A 29 -8.83 -15.25 5.01
N LEU A 30 -7.80 -15.86 5.62
CA LEU A 30 -6.47 -15.94 5.00
C LEU A 30 -6.49 -16.78 3.72
N GLU A 31 -7.19 -17.92 3.71
CA GLU A 31 -7.31 -18.77 2.52
C GLU A 31 -7.99 -18.00 1.37
N ASP A 32 -9.10 -17.32 1.66
CA ASP A 32 -9.79 -16.46 0.69
C ASP A 32 -8.86 -15.36 0.15
N PHE A 33 -8.08 -14.72 1.02
CA PHE A 33 -7.11 -13.72 0.63
C PHE A 33 -6.05 -14.27 -0.32
N LEU A 34 -5.51 -15.47 -0.06
CA LEU A 34 -4.51 -16.10 -0.92
C LEU A 34 -5.05 -16.42 -2.32
N MET A 35 -6.37 -16.60 -2.46
CA MET A 35 -7.04 -16.81 -3.74
C MET A 35 -7.35 -15.50 -4.49
N LYS A 36 -7.20 -14.33 -3.84
CA LYS A 36 -7.47 -13.05 -4.50
C LYS A 36 -6.42 -12.73 -5.55
N LYS A 37 -6.89 -12.14 -6.66
CA LYS A 37 -6.01 -11.62 -7.68
C LYS A 37 -5.34 -10.34 -7.20
N TYR A 38 -4.03 -10.26 -7.42
CA TYR A 38 -3.26 -9.04 -7.14
C TYR A 38 -3.68 -7.91 -8.09
N GLU A 39 -3.94 -6.73 -7.52
CA GLU A 39 -4.44 -5.56 -8.24
C GLU A 39 -3.48 -4.37 -8.13
N VAL A 40 -3.06 -3.81 -9.26
CA VAL A 40 -2.14 -2.67 -9.27
C VAL A 40 -2.88 -1.41 -9.66
N ASN A 41 -2.96 -0.45 -8.74
CA ASN A 41 -3.27 0.93 -9.08
C ASN A 41 -1.98 1.62 -9.57
N GLN A 42 -1.93 1.95 -10.87
CA GLN A 42 -0.75 2.58 -11.48
C GLN A 42 -0.43 3.94 -10.86
N GLU A 43 -1.46 4.72 -10.49
CA GLU A 43 -1.28 6.05 -9.94
C GLU A 43 -0.57 6.02 -8.58
N ILE A 44 -0.99 5.09 -7.71
CA ILE A 44 -0.36 4.80 -6.42
C ILE A 44 1.05 4.26 -6.62
N LYS A 45 1.23 3.32 -7.55
CA LYS A 45 2.56 2.76 -7.86
C LYS A 45 3.53 3.85 -8.32
N GLU A 46 3.09 4.78 -9.15
CA GLU A 46 3.87 5.94 -9.56
C GLU A 46 4.17 6.88 -8.38
N LYS A 47 3.17 7.20 -7.55
CA LYS A 47 3.32 8.07 -6.36
C LYS A 47 4.40 7.56 -5.42
N TYR A 48 4.44 6.25 -5.16
CA TYR A 48 5.45 5.63 -4.29
C TYR A 48 6.64 5.04 -5.07
N SER A 49 6.74 5.30 -6.37
CA SER A 49 7.90 4.86 -7.15
C SER A 49 9.16 5.58 -6.70
N PHE A 50 10.31 4.92 -6.80
CA PHE A 50 11.60 5.53 -6.50
C PHE A 50 11.82 6.84 -7.27
N SER A 51 11.41 6.89 -8.54
CA SER A 51 11.50 8.07 -9.40
C SER A 51 10.66 9.25 -8.88
N ASN A 52 9.46 9.00 -8.36
CA ASN A 52 8.66 10.06 -7.75
C ASN A 52 9.22 10.46 -6.37
N TRP A 53 9.60 9.48 -5.56
CA TRP A 53 10.18 9.71 -4.24
C TRP A 53 11.43 10.59 -4.30
N ILE A 54 12.38 10.29 -5.20
CA ILE A 54 13.61 11.10 -5.32
C ILE A 54 13.31 12.52 -5.79
N LYS A 55 12.32 12.70 -6.69
CA LYS A 55 11.89 14.03 -7.15
C LYS A 55 11.19 14.81 -6.04
N TYR A 56 10.35 14.16 -5.23
CA TYR A 56 9.69 14.77 -4.08
C TYR A 56 10.71 15.22 -3.02
N VAL A 57 11.66 14.34 -2.64
CA VAL A 57 12.71 14.65 -1.65
C VAL A 57 13.61 15.81 -2.11
N LEU A 58 13.86 15.94 -3.41
CA LEU A 58 14.69 16.99 -3.99
C LEU A 58 13.90 18.21 -4.52
N ASP A 59 12.58 18.26 -4.30
CA ASP A 59 11.66 19.27 -4.86
C ASP A 59 11.80 19.50 -6.39
N ILE A 60 12.08 18.44 -7.14
CA ILE A 60 12.17 18.46 -8.60
C ILE A 60 10.76 18.31 -9.18
N LYS A 61 10.27 19.33 -9.88
CA LYS A 61 8.92 19.31 -10.49
C LYS A 61 8.95 18.73 -11.93
N PRO A 62 7.90 18.01 -12.36
CA PRO A 62 6.73 17.60 -11.59
C PRO A 62 6.99 16.33 -10.75
N HIS A 63 6.40 16.29 -9.54
CA HIS A 63 6.30 15.12 -8.66
C HIS A 63 4.94 15.08 -7.95
N LYS A 64 4.54 13.91 -7.46
CA LYS A 64 3.36 13.70 -6.61
C LYS A 64 3.78 13.81 -5.14
N GLU A 65 3.07 14.60 -4.37
CA GLU A 65 3.31 14.75 -2.93
C GLU A 65 3.00 13.44 -2.19
N ILE A 66 3.85 13.09 -1.23
CA ILE A 66 3.66 11.93 -0.36
C ILE A 66 3.17 12.43 1.00
N THR A 67 1.85 12.48 1.17
CA THR A 67 1.21 12.79 2.46
C THR A 67 1.03 11.50 3.27
N LEU A 68 1.45 11.54 4.54
CA LEU A 68 1.24 10.45 5.48
C LEU A 68 -0.06 10.70 6.27
N PRO A 69 -0.83 9.65 6.59
CA PRO A 69 -2.02 9.75 7.44
C PRO A 69 -1.69 10.15 8.89
#